data_AF-A0A1G2MJB8-F1
#
_entry.id   AF-A0A1G2MJB8-F1
#
_cell.length_a   1.000
_cell.length_b   1.000
_cell.length_c   1.000
_cell.angle_alpha   90.00
_cell.angle_beta   90.00
_cell.angle_gamma   90.00
#
_symmetry.space_group_name_H-M   'P 1'
#
loop_
_entity.id
_entity.type
_entity.pdbx_description
1 polymer ?
#
loop_
_entity_poly.entity_id
_entity_poly.type
_entity_poly.pdbx_seq_one_letter_code
_entity_poly.pdbx_strand_id
1 'polypeptide(L)'
;MEPQTGIKTWQWVVTVIVIIALIVIGIMVFGGNKASAPTTIEDSSNITSDNNTGEINRIVMSDQYPGNVVYVSSVQLARPGWVVIHTNENGKPGKVIGSSYFEAGINPGRITLTQPAVEGGTYYAMLHTDDGDKKFNETTDVALKDASGNIIMKLFRVSASVGEEFKG
;
A
#
# COMPACT_ATOMS: atom_id res chain seq x y z
N MET A 1 10.32 -12.75 -53.20
CA MET A 1 11.18 -13.86 -52.72
C MET A 1 12.25 -13.19 -51.86
N GLU A 2 12.10 -13.24 -50.53
CA GLU A 2 13.23 -13.05 -49.60
C GLU A 2 14.22 -14.25 -49.77
N PRO A 3 15.47 -14.25 -49.24
CA PRO A 3 15.85 -13.56 -48.00
C PRO A 3 17.35 -13.12 -47.82
N GLN A 4 17.59 -12.53 -46.63
CA GLN A 4 18.81 -12.62 -45.80
C GLN A 4 19.88 -11.50 -45.88
N THR A 5 19.75 -10.49 -45.03
CA THR A 5 20.91 -9.92 -44.30
C THR A 5 20.89 -10.50 -42.88
N GLY A 6 21.53 -11.64 -42.71
CA GLY A 6 21.77 -12.23 -41.39
C GLY A 6 22.70 -11.34 -40.59
N ILE A 7 22.20 -10.73 -39.52
CA ILE A 7 23.04 -10.18 -38.46
C ILE A 7 23.88 -11.35 -37.96
N LYS A 8 25.21 -11.26 -38.10
CA LYS A 8 26.12 -12.35 -37.72
C LYS A 8 25.84 -12.73 -36.27
N THR A 9 25.42 -13.96 -36.05
CA THR A 9 25.08 -14.55 -34.75
C THR A 9 26.18 -14.38 -33.69
N TRP A 10 27.41 -14.10 -34.12
CA TRP A 10 28.56 -13.81 -33.26
C TRP A 10 28.56 -12.40 -32.69
N GLN A 11 27.93 -11.42 -33.35
CA GLN A 11 27.88 -10.04 -32.85
C GLN A 11 26.92 -9.95 -31.66
N TRP A 12 25.77 -10.64 -31.70
CA TRP A 12 24.86 -10.74 -30.55
C TRP A 12 25.49 -11.44 -29.35
N VAL A 13 26.23 -12.53 -29.56
CA VAL A 13 26.92 -13.22 -28.47
C VAL A 13 27.99 -12.32 -27.84
N VAL A 14 28.78 -11.60 -28.65
CA VAL A 14 29.80 -10.67 -28.14
C VAL A 14 29.16 -9.48 -27.41
N THR A 15 28.09 -8.89 -27.93
CA THR A 15 27.38 -7.79 -27.24
C THR A 15 26.75 -8.26 -25.92
N VAL A 16 26.16 -9.47 -25.89
CA VAL A 16 25.61 -10.07 -24.67
C VAL A 16 26.71 -10.35 -23.65
N ILE A 17 27.87 -10.88 -24.06
CA ILE A 17 29.00 -11.12 -23.15
C ILE A 17 29.54 -9.81 -22.57
N VAL A 18 29.65 -8.74 -23.38
CA VAL A 18 30.11 -7.42 -22.91
C VAL A 18 29.13 -6.81 -21.91
N ILE A 19 27.82 -6.92 -22.15
CA ILE A 19 26.78 -6.45 -21.22
C ILE A 19 26.84 -7.23 -19.90
N ILE A 20 26.98 -8.56 -19.95
CA ILE A 20 27.09 -9.39 -18.74
C ILE A 20 28.36 -9.05 -17.96
N ALA A 21 29.50 -8.85 -18.64
CA ALA A 21 30.74 -8.46 -17.98
C ALA A 21 30.62 -7.12 -17.25
N LEU A 22 29.94 -6.12 -17.84
CA LEU A 22 29.72 -4.83 -17.19
C LEU A 22 28.78 -4.93 -15.98
N ILE A 23 27.77 -5.80 -16.04
CA ILE A 23 26.86 -6.06 -14.90
C ILE A 23 27.61 -6.76 -13.76
N VAL A 24 28.45 -7.76 -14.07
CA VAL A 24 29.23 -8.48 -13.06
C VAL A 24 30.28 -7.57 -12.42
N ILE A 25 30.96 -6.72 -13.18
CA ILE A 25 31.90 -5.72 -12.64
C ILE A 25 31.16 -4.68 -11.78
N GLY A 26 29.97 -4.25 -12.19
CA GLY A 26 29.09 -3.38 -11.39
C GLY A 26 28.69 -4.02 -10.05
N ILE A 27 28.39 -5.33 -10.05
CA ILE A 27 28.06 -6.09 -8.83
C ILE A 27 29.30 -6.33 -7.95
N MET A 28 30.50 -6.46 -8.53
CA MET A 28 31.72 -6.79 -7.79
C MET A 28 32.44 -5.56 -7.21
N VAL A 29 32.34 -4.39 -7.85
CA VAL A 29 32.90 -3.13 -7.33
C VAL A 29 31.96 -2.47 -6.31
N PHE A 30 30.66 -2.76 -6.37
CA PHE A 30 29.65 -2.25 -5.43
C PHE A 30 29.04 -3.39 -4.60
N GLY A 31 29.92 -4.19 -3.98
CA GLY A 31 29.52 -5.30 -3.11
C GLY A 31 28.93 -4.80 -1.79
N GLY A 32 27.60 -4.85 -1.65
CA GLY A 32 26.94 -4.60 -0.37
C GLY A 32 25.41 -4.60 -0.38
N ASN A 33 24.83 -5.80 -0.48
CA ASN A 33 23.46 -6.20 -0.13
C ASN A 33 22.34 -6.03 -1.18
N LYS A 34 21.61 -7.14 -1.34
CA LYS A 34 20.69 -7.47 -2.42
C LYS A 34 19.48 -6.53 -2.49
N ALA A 35 19.34 -5.83 -3.60
CA ALA A 35 18.07 -5.27 -4.05
C ALA A 35 17.70 -5.96 -5.37
N SER A 36 16.70 -6.84 -5.32
CA SER A 36 16.00 -7.32 -6.51
C SER A 36 14.87 -6.33 -6.81
N ALA A 37 14.84 -5.81 -8.02
CA ALA A 37 13.68 -5.13 -8.62
C ALA A 37 13.50 -5.67 -10.05
N PRO A 38 12.37 -5.42 -10.71
CA PRO A 38 10.98 -5.60 -10.28
C PRO A 38 10.33 -6.73 -11.10
N THR A 39 9.20 -7.28 -10.66
CA THR A 39 8.37 -8.11 -11.54
C THR A 39 6.93 -7.65 -11.41
N THR A 40 6.47 -7.13 -12.55
CA THR A 40 5.12 -7.15 -13.11
C THR A 40 4.01 -7.62 -12.18
N ILE A 41 3.09 -6.69 -11.94
CA ILE A 41 1.77 -6.91 -11.36
C ILE A 41 1.05 -7.99 -12.17
N GLU A 42 0.99 -9.21 -11.63
CA GLU A 42 -0.13 -10.10 -11.91
C GLU A 42 -1.19 -9.85 -10.85
N ASP A 43 -2.34 -9.40 -11.34
CA ASP A 43 -3.63 -9.39 -10.67
C ASP A 43 -3.78 -10.63 -9.78
N SER A 44 -3.50 -10.43 -8.49
CA SER A 44 -3.73 -11.42 -7.47
C SER A 44 -4.71 -10.76 -6.53
N SER A 45 -5.97 -11.14 -6.67
CA SER A 45 -6.86 -11.31 -5.54
C SER A 45 -6.12 -12.12 -4.48
N ASN A 46 -5.32 -11.44 -3.66
CA ASN A 46 -4.57 -12.05 -2.57
C ASN A 46 -5.57 -12.28 -1.44
N ILE A 47 -6.50 -13.22 -1.69
CA ILE A 47 -7.03 -14.07 -0.64
C ILE A 47 -5.87 -15.02 -0.36
N THR A 48 -4.91 -14.55 0.43
CA THR A 48 -4.06 -15.46 1.19
C THR A 48 -4.99 -16.16 2.16
N SER A 49 -5.55 -17.30 1.74
CA SER A 49 -5.96 -18.37 2.65
C SER A 49 -4.69 -18.96 3.26
N ASP A 50 -4.00 -18.16 4.07
CA ASP A 50 -3.15 -18.71 5.11
C ASP A 50 -4.09 -19.26 6.18
N ASN A 51 -4.14 -20.57 6.27
CA ASN A 51 -4.80 -21.31 7.35
C ASN A 51 -4.02 -21.15 8.66
N ASN A 52 -3.77 -19.91 9.07
CA ASN A 52 -3.34 -19.55 10.39
C ASN A 52 -4.53 -18.80 11.00
N THR A 53 -5.22 -19.42 11.96
CA THR A 53 -6.34 -18.84 12.70
C THR A 53 -5.85 -17.72 13.64
N GLY A 54 -5.11 -16.76 13.10
CA GLY A 54 -4.77 -15.50 13.72
C GLY A 54 -5.83 -14.46 13.40
N GLU A 55 -6.01 -13.49 14.30
CA GLU A 55 -6.91 -12.36 14.10
C GLU A 55 -6.54 -11.60 12.81
N ILE A 56 -7.28 -11.85 11.73
CA ILE A 56 -7.07 -11.17 10.45
C ILE A 56 -7.64 -9.76 10.53
N ASN A 57 -6.74 -8.78 10.46
CA ASN A 57 -7.06 -7.36 10.45
C ASN A 57 -6.44 -6.72 9.20
N ARG A 58 -7.24 -6.02 8.40
CA ARG A 58 -6.80 -5.46 7.11
C ARG A 58 -7.62 -4.23 6.74
N ILE A 59 -6.98 -3.27 6.08
CA ILE A 59 -7.64 -2.12 5.48
C ILE A 59 -7.32 -2.02 3.99
N VAL A 60 -8.35 -1.78 3.18
CA VAL A 60 -8.27 -1.58 1.74
C VAL A 60 -8.99 -0.30 1.38
N MET A 61 -8.27 0.58 0.70
CA MET A 61 -8.79 1.82 0.14
C MET A 61 -7.90 2.27 -1.00
N SER A 62 -8.50 3.06 -1.89
CA SER A 62 -7.83 3.73 -3.00
C SER A 62 -7.47 5.17 -2.62
N ASP A 63 -6.81 5.87 -3.54
CA ASP A 63 -6.69 7.32 -3.48
C ASP A 63 -8.07 7.98 -3.47
N GLN A 64 -8.14 9.15 -2.85
CA GLN A 64 -9.38 9.83 -2.50
C GLN A 64 -9.50 11.16 -3.24
N TYR A 65 -10.72 11.62 -3.44
CA TYR A 65 -10.95 12.98 -3.89
C TYR A 65 -10.81 13.98 -2.72
N PRO A 66 -10.45 15.25 -2.99
CA PRO A 66 -10.48 16.29 -1.98
C PRO A 66 -11.87 16.44 -1.35
N GLY A 67 -11.93 16.65 -0.04
CA GLY A 67 -13.19 16.87 0.67
C GLY A 67 -13.22 16.35 2.10
N ASN A 68 -14.41 16.32 2.67
CA ASN A 68 -14.64 16.00 4.09
C ASN A 68 -14.98 14.52 4.33
N VAL A 69 -14.87 13.67 3.32
CA VAL A 69 -15.25 12.27 3.42
C VAL A 69 -14.19 11.41 2.77
N VAL A 70 -13.75 10.38 3.49
CA VAL A 70 -12.87 9.33 2.99
C VAL A 70 -13.69 8.04 2.88
N TYR A 71 -13.56 7.36 1.75
CA TYR A 71 -14.20 6.08 1.48
C TYR A 71 -13.20 4.94 1.66
N VAL A 72 -13.60 3.97 2.47
CA VAL A 72 -12.85 2.75 2.69
C VAL A 72 -13.55 1.62 1.96
N SER A 73 -12.85 1.03 0.99
CA SER A 73 -13.39 -0.05 0.14
C SER A 73 -13.71 -1.28 0.97
N SER A 74 -12.83 -1.64 1.90
CA SER A 74 -13.04 -2.79 2.79
C SER A 74 -12.16 -2.67 4.02
N VAL A 75 -12.76 -2.89 5.18
CA VAL A 75 -12.10 -3.07 6.47
C VAL A 75 -12.42 -4.46 6.95
N GLN A 76 -11.40 -5.26 7.23
CA GLN A 76 -11.53 -6.55 7.88
C GLN A 76 -11.02 -6.43 9.30
N LEU A 77 -11.85 -6.78 10.26
CA LEU A 77 -11.49 -6.77 11.67
C LEU A 77 -11.86 -8.09 12.34
N ALA A 78 -10.96 -8.64 13.15
CA ALA A 78 -11.26 -9.81 13.98
C ALA A 78 -12.19 -9.47 15.15
N ARG A 79 -12.08 -8.24 15.67
CA ARG A 79 -12.90 -7.67 16.75
C ARG A 79 -13.36 -6.27 16.37
N PRO A 80 -14.50 -5.78 16.88
CA PRO A 80 -14.92 -4.42 16.60
C PRO A 80 -13.84 -3.40 16.98
N GLY A 81 -13.76 -2.31 16.21
CA GLY A 81 -12.67 -1.36 16.32
C GLY A 81 -12.89 -0.12 15.45
N TRP A 82 -11.82 0.64 15.28
CA TRP A 82 -11.86 1.92 14.60
C TRP A 82 -10.96 1.94 13.38
N VAL A 83 -11.40 2.68 12.36
CA VAL A 83 -10.49 3.23 11.35
C VAL A 83 -10.32 4.70 11.61
N VAL A 84 -9.07 5.13 11.75
CA VAL A 84 -8.69 6.49 12.11
C VAL A 84 -7.84 7.08 11.00
N ILE A 85 -8.16 8.31 10.59
CA ILE A 85 -7.44 9.04 9.55
C ILE A 85 -6.50 10.05 10.20
N HIS A 86 -5.22 9.92 9.92
CA HIS A 86 -4.16 10.81 10.38
C HIS A 86 -3.59 11.65 9.23
N THR A 87 -3.16 12.87 9.55
CA THR A 87 -2.29 13.64 8.66
C THR A 87 -0.97 12.92 8.45
N ASN A 88 -0.30 13.22 7.34
CA ASN A 88 1.11 12.83 7.16
C ASN A 88 2.03 13.94 7.67
N GLU A 89 2.82 13.61 8.68
CA GLU A 89 3.84 14.49 9.26
C GLU A 89 5.22 13.84 9.04
N ASN A 90 5.94 14.31 8.02
CA ASN A 90 7.29 13.84 7.69
C ASN A 90 7.39 12.31 7.48
N GLY A 91 6.38 11.71 6.83
CA GLY A 91 6.35 10.27 6.56
C GLY A 91 5.86 9.43 7.74
N LYS A 92 5.23 10.06 8.73
CA LYS A 92 4.64 9.38 9.90
C LYS A 92 3.19 9.83 10.11
N PRO A 93 2.35 9.01 10.75
CA PRO A 93 1.03 9.44 11.20
C PRO A 93 1.14 10.62 12.18
N GLY A 94 0.48 11.72 11.85
CA GLY A 94 0.39 12.93 12.65
C GLY A 94 -0.94 13.03 13.39
N LYS A 95 -1.53 14.23 13.39
CA LYS A 95 -2.84 14.51 14.00
C LYS A 95 -3.99 13.69 13.41
N VAL A 96 -4.92 13.24 14.26
CA VAL A 96 -6.21 12.66 13.85
C VAL A 96 -7.13 13.72 13.24
N ILE A 97 -7.67 13.41 12.06
CA ILE A 97 -8.63 14.25 11.33
C ILE A 97 -9.94 13.52 11.00
N GLY A 98 -10.13 12.29 11.46
CA GLY A 98 -11.39 11.56 11.31
C GLY A 98 -11.32 10.17 11.91
N SER A 99 -12.44 9.63 12.36
CA SER A 99 -12.55 8.26 12.84
C SER A 99 -13.94 7.69 12.54
N SER A 100 -14.01 6.37 12.36
CA SER A 100 -15.29 5.68 12.26
C SER A 100 -15.18 4.27 12.84
N TYR A 101 -16.27 3.83 13.45
CA TYR A 101 -16.38 2.53 14.11
C TYR A 101 -16.81 1.47 13.10
N PHE A 102 -16.21 0.29 13.21
CA PHE A 102 -16.51 -0.87 12.38
C PHE A 102 -16.72 -2.09 13.28
N GLU A 103 -17.79 -2.82 13.00
CA GLU A 103 -18.03 -4.12 13.61
C GLU A 103 -17.01 -5.16 13.11
N ALA A 104 -16.87 -6.26 13.83
CA ALA A 104 -16.03 -7.38 13.38
C ALA A 104 -16.53 -7.95 12.04
N GLY A 105 -15.62 -8.56 11.29
CA GLY A 105 -15.86 -9.06 9.94
C GLY A 105 -15.38 -8.09 8.86
N ILE A 106 -15.90 -8.25 7.64
CA ILE A 106 -15.52 -7.47 6.47
C ILE A 106 -16.61 -6.45 6.16
N ASN A 107 -16.27 -5.16 6.26
CA ASN A 107 -17.23 -4.07 6.15
C ASN A 107 -16.67 -2.94 5.26
N PRO A 108 -17.42 -2.43 4.26
CA PRO A 108 -17.08 -1.16 3.62
C PRO A 108 -17.42 0.01 4.56
N GLY A 109 -16.88 1.20 4.31
CA GLY A 109 -17.24 2.36 5.13
C GLY A 109 -16.92 3.72 4.58
N ARG A 110 -17.48 4.72 5.27
CA ARG A 110 -17.17 6.14 5.06
C ARG A 110 -16.70 6.74 6.38
N ILE A 111 -15.72 7.62 6.31
CA ILE A 111 -15.19 8.33 7.46
C ILE A 111 -15.36 9.81 7.21
N THR A 112 -16.13 10.49 8.06
CA THR A 112 -16.26 11.94 8.02
C THR A 112 -15.06 12.57 8.68
N LEU A 113 -14.45 13.53 7.99
CA LEU A 113 -13.28 14.24 8.49
C LEU A 113 -13.70 15.51 9.23
N THR A 114 -13.00 15.81 10.31
CA THR A 114 -13.08 17.08 11.04
C THR A 114 -12.34 18.20 10.30
N GLN A 115 -11.39 17.85 9.43
CA GLN A 115 -10.67 18.76 8.55
C GLN A 115 -10.68 18.19 7.12
N PRO A 116 -11.00 19.00 6.09
CA PRO A 116 -11.01 18.53 4.72
C PRO A 116 -9.67 17.95 4.30
N ALA A 117 -9.69 16.82 3.61
CA ALA A 117 -8.53 16.32 2.89
C ALA A 117 -8.28 17.21 1.67
N VAL A 118 -7.03 17.62 1.46
CA VAL A 118 -6.66 18.62 0.44
C VAL A 118 -5.96 17.97 -0.75
N GLU A 119 -6.12 18.57 -1.93
CA GLU A 119 -5.43 18.14 -3.16
C GLU A 119 -3.91 18.00 -2.96
N GLY A 120 -3.35 16.91 -3.46
CA GLY A 120 -1.92 16.58 -3.31
C GLY A 120 -1.53 16.12 -1.89
N GLY A 121 -2.48 16.12 -0.95
CA GLY A 121 -2.28 15.63 0.40
C GLY A 121 -2.04 14.12 0.45
N THR A 122 -1.32 13.70 1.48
CA THR A 122 -1.11 12.28 1.80
C THR A 122 -1.53 12.05 3.24
N TYR A 123 -2.20 10.93 3.50
CA TYR A 123 -2.81 10.63 4.79
C TYR A 123 -2.65 9.15 5.12
N TYR A 124 -2.81 8.82 6.40
CA TYR A 124 -2.77 7.44 6.88
C TYR A 124 -4.16 7.05 7.39
N ALA A 125 -4.64 5.90 6.96
CA ALA A 125 -5.74 5.20 7.61
C ALA A 125 -5.17 4.09 8.48
N MET A 126 -5.47 4.11 9.78
CA MET A 126 -4.92 3.16 10.76
C MET A 126 -6.05 2.43 11.47
N LEU A 127 -5.83 1.15 11.77
CA LEU A 127 -6.76 0.36 12.57
C LEU A 127 -6.45 0.53 14.06
N HIS A 128 -7.49 0.72 14.87
CA HIS A 128 -7.39 0.82 16.33
C HIS A 128 -8.37 -0.13 17.00
N THR A 129 -8.04 -0.59 18.21
CA THR A 129 -8.96 -1.36 19.06
C THR A 129 -10.09 -0.47 19.56
N ASP A 130 -11.18 -1.08 20.03
CA ASP A 130 -12.21 -0.41 20.82
C ASP A 130 -12.24 -1.02 22.23
N ASP A 131 -12.34 -0.19 23.26
CA ASP A 131 -12.46 -0.63 24.66
C ASP A 131 -13.90 -1.05 25.05
N GLY A 132 -14.85 -0.92 24.12
CA GLY A 132 -16.25 -1.29 24.26
C GLY A 132 -17.19 -0.10 24.44
N ASP A 133 -16.68 1.13 24.57
CA ASP A 133 -17.51 2.32 24.77
C ASP A 133 -18.03 2.94 23.46
N LYS A 134 -17.54 2.46 22.31
CA LYS A 134 -17.84 2.96 20.97
C LYS A 134 -17.59 4.47 20.83
N LYS A 135 -16.55 4.99 21.49
CA LYS A 135 -16.04 6.35 21.33
C LYS A 135 -14.52 6.35 21.19
N PHE A 136 -14.06 6.73 19.99
CA PHE A 136 -12.63 6.79 19.74
C PHE A 136 -11.88 7.70 20.73
N ASN A 137 -10.84 7.15 21.35
CA ASN A 137 -9.91 7.83 22.24
C ASN A 137 -8.47 7.36 21.98
N GLU A 138 -7.61 8.26 21.53
CA GLU A 138 -6.22 7.96 21.16
C GLU A 138 -5.37 7.32 22.28
N THR A 139 -5.77 7.45 23.55
CA THR A 139 -5.04 6.90 24.69
C THR A 139 -5.45 5.47 25.02
N THR A 140 -6.74 5.14 24.91
CA THR A 140 -7.29 3.83 25.28
C THR A 140 -7.45 2.92 24.06
N ASP A 141 -7.78 3.48 22.90
CA ASP A 141 -7.92 2.78 21.64
C ASP A 141 -6.58 2.70 20.92
N VAL A 142 -5.79 1.70 21.30
CA VAL A 142 -4.44 1.51 20.78
C VAL A 142 -4.46 1.02 19.32
N ALA A 143 -3.40 1.35 18.58
CA ALA A 143 -3.25 0.90 17.20
C ALA A 143 -3.13 -0.63 17.12
N LEU A 144 -3.91 -1.24 16.22
CA LEU A 144 -3.85 -2.67 15.94
C LEU A 144 -2.56 -3.03 15.21
N LYS A 145 -2.01 -4.19 15.58
CA LYS A 145 -0.76 -4.71 15.03
C LYS A 145 -0.98 -6.02 14.29
N ASP A 146 -0.18 -6.25 13.25
CA ASP A 146 -0.13 -7.52 12.54
C ASP A 146 0.63 -8.59 13.35
N ALA A 147 0.68 -9.82 12.81
CA ALA A 147 1.40 -10.92 13.44
C ALA A 147 2.92 -10.68 13.58
N SER A 148 3.47 -9.71 12.85
CA SER A 148 4.89 -9.29 12.93
C SER A 148 5.11 -8.14 13.90
N GLY A 149 4.05 -7.62 14.54
CA GLY A 149 4.10 -6.49 15.46
C GLY A 149 4.08 -5.11 14.80
N ASN A 150 3.89 -5.02 13.48
CA ASN A 150 3.77 -3.75 12.77
C ASN A 150 2.36 -3.18 12.90
N ILE A 151 2.23 -1.86 13.00
CA ILE A 151 0.92 -1.20 13.00
C ILE A 151 0.23 -1.42 11.65
N ILE A 152 -1.03 -1.81 11.69
CA ILE A 152 -1.85 -2.01 10.49
C ILE A 152 -2.35 -0.64 10.02
N MET A 153 -1.72 -0.14 8.97
CA MET A 153 -2.04 1.15 8.36
C MET A 153 -1.96 1.11 6.84
N LYS A 154 -2.66 2.03 6.19
CA LYS A 154 -2.64 2.24 4.74
C LYS A 154 -2.43 3.72 4.44
N LEU A 155 -1.43 4.00 3.60
CA LEU A 155 -1.24 5.30 2.99
C LEU A 155 -2.22 5.48 1.83
N PHE A 156 -2.83 6.65 1.71
CA PHE A 156 -3.57 7.06 0.53
C PHE A 156 -3.27 8.51 0.16
N ARG A 157 -3.38 8.82 -1.12
CA ARG A 157 -3.22 10.18 -1.64
C ARG A 157 -4.58 10.80 -1.93
N VAL A 158 -4.59 12.11 -1.93
CA VAL A 158 -5.76 12.88 -2.33
C VAL A 158 -5.48 13.55 -3.67
N SER A 159 -6.29 13.21 -4.68
CA SER A 159 -6.21 13.86 -5.98
C SER A 159 -7.58 14.01 -6.66
N ALA A 160 -7.77 15.17 -7.29
CA ALA A 160 -8.94 15.53 -8.09
C ALA A 160 -8.85 14.95 -9.50
N SER A 161 -7.68 14.48 -9.90
CA SER A 161 -7.50 13.66 -11.10
C SER A 161 -7.49 12.18 -10.71
N VAL A 162 -8.39 11.40 -11.30
CA VAL A 162 -8.15 9.96 -11.41
C VAL A 162 -6.86 9.84 -12.21
N GLY A 163 -5.87 9.10 -11.72
CA GLY A 163 -4.68 8.82 -12.50
C GLY A 163 -5.09 8.17 -13.82
N GLU A 164 -5.11 8.95 -14.90
CA GLU A 164 -5.26 8.41 -16.24
C GLU A 164 -3.97 7.66 -16.56
N GLU A 165 -3.94 6.37 -16.26
CA GLU A 165 -3.08 5.42 -16.97
C GLU A 165 -3.93 4.72 -18.05
N PHE A 166 -4.52 5.49 -18.96
CA PHE A 166 -4.91 4.96 -20.27
C PHE A 166 -3.67 4.98 -21.16
N LYS A 167 -2.89 3.90 -21.13
CA LYS A 167 -1.91 3.64 -22.19
C LYS A 167 -2.67 3.07 -23.38
N GLY A 168 -2.90 3.91 -24.39
CA GLY A 168 -3.21 3.49 -25.75
C GLY A 168 -2.01 2.89 -26.46
#